data_AF-A0A3D1BK60-F1
#
_entry.id   AF-A0A3D1BK60-F1
#
_cell.length_a   1.000
_cell.length_b   1.000
_cell.length_c   1.000
_cell.angle_alpha   90.00
_cell.angle_beta   90.00
_cell.angle_gamma   90.00
#
_symmetry.space_group_name_H-M   'P 1'
#
loop_
_entity.id
_entity.type
_entity.pdbx_description
1 polymer ?
#
loop_
_entity_poly.entity_id
_entity_poly.type
_entity_poly.pdbx_seq_one_letter_code
_entity_poly.pdbx_strand_id
1 'polypeptide(L)'
;MRNKGFYQYNTSPFDGKDMGAKYVGQKIVAINKEKLQKASEDRIHLMVVNRDSATLEYMEFTGDETPFTTAMFRDKWGSEKYYWLYYFVWNPMKQLEMDLLGS
;
A
#
# COMPACT_ATOMS: atom_id res chain seq x y z
N MET A 1 4.24 25.49 -1.52
CA MET A 1 4.98 24.87 -0.41
C MET A 1 5.24 23.41 -0.76
N ARG A 2 6.50 23.00 -0.95
CA ARG A 2 6.91 21.61 -1.18
C ARG A 2 6.83 20.87 0.16
N ASN A 3 5.71 20.22 0.45
CA ASN A 3 5.61 19.38 1.65
C ASN A 3 6.24 18.01 1.36
N LYS A 4 7.50 17.88 1.79
CA LYS A 4 8.25 16.68 2.19
C LYS A 4 7.83 15.31 1.62
N GLY A 5 8.68 14.81 0.71
CA GLY A 5 9.32 13.48 0.83
C GLY A 5 8.70 12.29 0.09
N PHE A 6 7.40 12.09 0.18
CA PHE A 6 6.76 10.81 -0.21
C PHE A 6 5.30 10.97 -0.65
N TYR A 7 4.81 10.03 -1.45
CA TYR A 7 3.39 9.86 -1.76
C TYR A 7 2.74 8.93 -0.75
N GLN A 8 1.62 9.36 -0.17
CA GLN A 8 0.86 8.54 0.76
C GLN A 8 -0.23 7.74 0.03
N TYR A 9 -0.34 6.45 0.34
CA TYR A 9 -1.39 5.56 -0.14
C TYR A 9 -2.03 4.80 1.03
N ASN A 10 -3.28 5.15 1.35
CA ASN A 10 -4.00 4.52 2.46
C ASN A 10 -4.72 3.26 1.99
N THR A 11 -4.50 2.13 2.66
CA THR A 11 -5.16 0.85 2.39
C THR A 11 -5.15 -0.04 3.63
N SER A 12 -5.84 -1.18 3.58
CA SER A 12 -5.87 -2.18 4.66
C SER A 12 -5.09 -3.42 4.27
N PRO A 13 -4.13 -3.88 5.08
CA PRO A 13 -3.63 -5.23 4.99
C PRO A 13 -4.73 -6.24 5.27
N PHE A 14 -4.80 -7.32 4.49
CA PHE A 14 -5.80 -8.38 4.63
C PHE A 14 -5.14 -9.75 4.84
N ASP A 15 -5.95 -10.76 5.16
CA ASP A 15 -5.47 -12.12 5.42
C ASP A 15 -5.02 -12.80 4.11
N GLY A 16 -3.77 -13.26 4.07
CA GLY A 16 -3.18 -13.87 2.89
C GLY A 16 -3.85 -15.17 2.47
N LYS A 17 -4.63 -15.83 3.34
CA LYS A 17 -5.41 -17.02 2.96
C LYS A 17 -6.32 -16.76 1.75
N ASP A 18 -6.80 -15.54 1.58
CA ASP A 18 -7.68 -15.14 0.47
C ASP A 18 -6.93 -15.13 -0.89
N MET A 19 -5.60 -15.14 -0.86
CA MET A 19 -4.71 -15.25 -2.03
C MET A 19 -4.23 -16.68 -2.29
N GLY A 20 -4.60 -17.65 -1.44
CA GLY A 20 -4.29 -19.08 -1.58
C GLY A 20 -3.43 -19.67 -0.45
N ALA A 21 -3.36 -21.01 -0.41
CA ALA A 21 -2.77 -21.78 0.70
C ALA A 21 -1.31 -21.41 1.04
N LYS A 22 -0.52 -20.98 0.04
CA LYS A 22 0.88 -20.56 0.23
C LYS A 22 1.07 -19.29 1.07
N TYR A 23 0.03 -18.49 1.26
CA TYR A 23 0.08 -17.21 2.00
C TYR A 23 -0.67 -17.27 3.34
N VAL A 24 -1.07 -18.47 3.78
CA VAL A 24 -1.69 -18.66 5.09
C VAL A 24 -0.73 -18.18 6.19
N GLY A 25 -1.25 -17.37 7.12
CA GLY A 25 -0.47 -16.77 8.20
C GLY A 25 0.24 -15.45 7.83
N GLN A 26 0.23 -15.04 6.57
CA GLN A 26 0.75 -13.74 6.14
C GLN A 26 -0.35 -12.68 6.09
N LYS A 27 0.02 -11.42 6.35
CA LYS A 27 -0.78 -10.25 5.99
C LYS A 27 -0.31 -9.73 4.65
N ILE A 28 -1.23 -9.33 3.79
CA ILE A 28 -0.97 -8.91 2.42
C ILE A 28 -1.54 -7.51 2.22
N VAL A 29 -0.84 -6.67 1.44
CA VAL A 29 -1.33 -5.37 1.02
C VAL A 29 -1.47 -5.30 -0.50
N ALA A 30 -2.54 -4.67 -0.98
CA ALA A 30 -2.79 -4.42 -2.39
C ALA A 30 -2.61 -2.94 -2.71
N ILE A 31 -1.80 -2.65 -3.73
CA ILE A 31 -1.44 -1.30 -4.17
C ILE A 31 -1.86 -1.13 -5.61
N ASN A 32 -2.53 -0.03 -5.94
CA ASN A 32 -2.82 0.30 -7.33
C ASN A 32 -1.51 0.53 -8.10
N LYS A 33 -1.34 -0.21 -9.22
CA LYS A 33 -0.14 -0.17 -10.05
C LYS A 33 0.23 1.25 -10.49
N GLU A 34 -0.74 2.04 -10.95
CA GLU A 34 -0.51 3.40 -11.46
C GLU A 34 0.02 4.32 -10.36
N LYS A 35 -0.40 4.11 -9.10
CA LYS A 35 0.11 4.90 -7.96
C LYS A 35 1.58 4.61 -7.68
N LEU A 36 1.97 3.34 -7.70
CA LEU A 36 3.37 2.94 -7.50
C LEU A 36 4.25 3.39 -8.67
N GLN A 37 3.76 3.24 -9.91
CA GLN A 37 4.47 3.69 -11.10
C GLN A 37 4.69 5.20 -11.10
N LYS A 38 3.64 5.97 -10.78
CA LYS A 38 3.77 7.43 -10.67
C LYS A 38 4.79 7.85 -9.61
N ALA A 39 4.82 7.18 -8.45
CA ALA A 39 5.82 7.44 -7.42
C ALA A 39 7.25 7.19 -7.94
N SER A 40 7.45 6.08 -8.64
CA SER A 40 8.72 5.72 -9.27
C SER A 40 9.14 6.71 -10.37
N GLU A 41 8.22 7.11 -11.26
CA GLU A 41 8.46 8.11 -12.31
C GLU A 41 8.87 9.47 -11.75
N ASP A 42 8.18 9.90 -10.68
CA ASP A 42 8.48 11.16 -10.00
C ASP A 42 9.74 11.07 -9.10
N ARG A 43 10.33 9.87 -8.96
CA ARG A 43 11.46 9.55 -8.06
C ARG A 43 11.18 9.94 -6.61
N ILE A 44 9.96 9.64 -6.16
CA ILE A 44 9.45 9.92 -4.82
C ILE A 44 9.00 8.58 -4.21
N HIS A 45 9.32 8.33 -2.94
CA HIS A 45 8.93 7.09 -2.29
C HIS A 45 7.41 7.02 -2.09
N LEU A 46 6.82 5.83 -2.18
CA LEU A 46 5.43 5.59 -1.84
C LEU A 46 5.34 5.02 -0.42
N MET A 47 4.74 5.78 0.49
CA MET A 47 4.36 5.29 1.82
C MET A 47 2.94 4.72 1.80
N VAL A 48 2.83 3.43 2.05
CA VAL A 48 1.57 2.72 2.20
C VAL A 48 1.20 2.67 3.67
N VAL A 49 0.12 3.35 4.05
CA VAL A 49 -0.30 3.49 5.45
C VAL A 49 -1.48 2.56 5.73
N ASN A 50 -1.39 1.81 6.83
CA ASN A 50 -2.46 0.95 7.31
C ASN A 50 -3.58 1.81 7.90
N ARG A 51 -4.73 1.86 7.22
CA ARG A 51 -5.88 2.67 7.66
C ARG A 51 -6.60 2.12 8.90
N ASP A 52 -6.40 0.84 9.21
CA ASP A 52 -7.08 0.16 10.33
C ASP A 52 -6.26 0.24 11.63
N SER A 53 -5.03 0.75 11.56
CA SER A 53 -4.14 0.84 12.71
C SER A 53 -4.39 2.13 13.50
N ALA A 54 -4.55 2.01 14.83
CA ALA A 54 -4.68 3.16 15.73
C ALA A 54 -3.37 3.95 15.87
N THR A 55 -2.24 3.24 15.80
CA THR A 55 -0.90 3.83 15.70
C THR A 55 -0.51 3.94 14.24
N LEU A 56 0.32 4.92 13.85
CA LEU A 56 0.77 5.04 12.47
C LEU A 56 1.70 3.87 12.11
N GLU A 57 1.15 2.92 11.35
CA GLU A 57 1.84 1.75 10.81
C GLU A 57 1.88 1.86 9.28
N TYR A 58 3.07 1.77 8.69
CA TYR A 58 3.25 2.01 7.25
C TYR A 58 4.32 1.12 6.63
N MET A 59 4.31 0.94 5.33
CA MET A 59 5.44 0.43 4.53
C MET A 59 5.92 1.50 3.58
N GLU A 60 7.22 1.53 3.29
CA GLU A 60 7.81 2.45 2.32
C GLU A 60 8.28 1.66 1.10
N PHE A 61 8.06 2.22 -0.10
CA PHE A 61 8.47 1.66 -1.37
C PHE A 61 9.33 2.67 -2.14
N THR A 62 10.51 2.25 -2.58
CA THR A 62 11.50 3.03 -3.34
C THR A 62 11.32 2.97 -4.85
N GLY A 63 10.42 2.10 -5.34
CA GLY A 63 9.98 2.03 -6.73
C GLY A 63 10.60 0.90 -7.55
N ASP A 64 11.51 0.12 -6.98
CA ASP A 64 12.14 -1.07 -7.54
C ASP A 64 11.62 -2.38 -6.90
N GLU A 65 10.73 -2.28 -5.91
CA GLU A 65 10.16 -3.44 -5.27
C GLU A 65 9.28 -4.25 -6.23
N THR A 66 9.58 -5.54 -6.30
CA THR A 66 8.84 -6.47 -7.16
C THR A 66 7.66 -7.06 -6.38
N PRO A 67 6.41 -6.94 -6.89
CA PRO A 67 5.27 -7.57 -6.26
C PRO A 67 5.34 -9.09 -6.41
N PHE A 68 4.84 -9.84 -5.42
CA PHE A 68 4.81 -11.30 -5.52
C PHE A 68 3.72 -11.79 -6.48
N THR A 69 2.68 -10.98 -6.73
CA THR A 69 1.68 -11.22 -7.76
C THR A 69 1.01 -9.94 -8.22
N THR A 70 0.34 -10.00 -9.36
CA THR A 70 -0.37 -8.90 -10.00
C THR A 70 -1.71 -9.41 -10.50
N ALA A 71 -2.80 -8.66 -10.28
CA ALA A 71 -4.11 -9.01 -10.80
C ALA A 71 -4.85 -7.80 -11.38
N MET A 72 -5.67 -8.05 -12.40
CA MET A 72 -6.48 -7.05 -13.08
C MET A 72 -7.92 -7.09 -12.55
N PHE A 73 -8.48 -5.92 -12.28
CA PHE A 73 -9.85 -5.76 -11.80
C PHE A 73 -10.61 -4.82 -12.72
N ARG A 74 -11.88 -5.14 -12.95
CA ARG A 74 -12.81 -4.24 -13.62
C ARG A 74 -13.38 -3.27 -12.60
N ASP A 75 -13.37 -1.98 -12.93
CA ASP A 75 -14.02 -0.98 -12.13
C ASP A 75 -15.53 -1.28 -12.01
N LYS A 76 -16.00 -1.41 -10.77
CA LYS A 76 -17.41 -1.68 -10.44
C LYS A 76 -18.30 -0.45 -10.57
N TRP A 77 -17.73 0.73 -10.77
CA TRP A 77 -18.46 2.00 -10.89
C TRP A 77 -18.84 2.36 -12.33
N GLY A 78 -18.79 1.40 -13.26
CA GLY A 78 -19.38 1.53 -14.60
C GLY A 78 -18.52 2.30 -15.61
N SER A 79 -17.26 2.59 -15.30
CA SER A 79 -16.35 3.27 -16.24
C SER A 79 -15.76 2.35 -17.31
N GLU A 80 -16.01 1.03 -17.22
CA GLU A 80 -15.36 -0.04 -18.00
C GLU A 80 -13.83 -0.03 -17.94
N LYS A 81 -13.24 0.79 -17.06
CA LYS A 81 -11.80 0.84 -16.89
C LYS A 81 -11.32 -0.37 -16.10
N TYR A 82 -10.24 -0.94 -16.57
CA TYR A 82 -9.50 -1.96 -15.84
C TYR A 82 -8.42 -1.26 -15.03
N TYR A 83 -8.20 -1.71 -13.79
CA TYR A 83 -7.04 -1.30 -13.01
C TYR A 83 -6.28 -2.52 -12.52
N TRP A 84 -4.98 -2.35 -12.35
CA TRP A 84 -4.08 -3.39 -11.91
C TRP A 84 -3.72 -3.18 -10.44
N LEU A 85 -3.74 -4.27 -9.67
CA LEU A 85 -3.26 -4.31 -8.29
C LEU A 85 -1.97 -5.12 -8.22
N TYR A 86 -0.99 -4.54 -7.54
CA TYR A 86 0.24 -5.18 -7.11
C TYR A 86 0.10 -5.63 -5.67
N TYR A 87 0.50 -6.87 -5.38
CA TYR A 87 0.38 -7.46 -4.06
C TYR A 87 1.75 -7.69 -3.44
N PHE A 88 1.88 -7.28 -2.17
CA PHE A 88 3.08 -7.38 -1.38
C PHE A 88 2.76 -7.97 0.00
N VAL A 89 3.71 -8.69 0.57
CA VAL A 89 3.59 -9.15 1.96
C VAL A 89 3.71 -7.91 2.86
N TRP A 90 2.76 -7.73 3.78
CA TRP A 90 2.77 -6.63 4.72
C TRP A 90 3.91 -6.81 5.72
N ASN A 91 4.89 -5.92 5.65
CA ASN A 91 6.05 -5.87 6.54
C ASN A 91 6.26 -4.42 7.01
N PRO A 92 5.46 -3.97 7.99
CA PRO A 92 5.37 -2.56 8.35
C PRO A 92 6.58 -2.04 9.12
N MET A 93 6.94 -0.80 8.81
CA MET A 93 7.62 0.13 9.70
C MET A 93 6.61 0.76 10.67
N LYS A 94 7.08 1.05 11.88
CA LYS A 94 6.27 1.69 12.93
C LYS A 94 6.77 3.11 13.14
N GLN A 95 5.88 4.09 13.03
CA GLN A 95 6.16 5.41 13.60
C GLN A 95 5.73 5.36 15.07
N LEU A 96 6.61 5.77 15.99
CA LEU A 96 6.29 5.93 17.42
C LEU A 96 4.98 6.71 17.56
N GLU A 97 4.12 6.31 18.49
CA GLU A 97 2.88 6.99 18.83
C GLU A 97 3.11 8.49 18.77
N MET A 98 2.48 9.16 17.79
CA MET A 98 2.38 10.61 17.88
C MET A 98 1.53 10.85 19.10
N ASP A 99 2.14 11.32 20.18
CA ASP A 99 1.43 11.87 21.33
C ASP A 99 0.40 12.87 20.79
N LEU A 100 -0.85 12.41 20.67
CA LEU A 100 -2.02 13.26 20.46
C LEU A 100 -2.45 13.90 21.79
N LEU A 101 -1.52 14.03 22.75
CA LEU A 101 -1.67 14.86 23.94
C LEU A 101 -1.16 16.27 23.62
N GLY A 102 -1.92 16.94 22.75
CA GLY A 102 -1.69 18.32 22.37
C GLY A 102 -2.98 18.96 21.88
N SER A 103 -4.05 18.87 22.66
CA SER A 103 -5.24 19.73 22.55
C SER A 103 -5.95 19.78 23.90
#